data_AF-A0A4Y2PJT9-F1
#
_entry.id   AF-A0A4Y2PJT9-F1
#
_cell.length_a   1.000
_cell.length_b   1.000
_cell.length_c   1.000
_cell.angle_alpha   90.00
_cell.angle_beta   90.00
_cell.angle_gamma   90.00
#
_symmetry.space_group_name_H-M   'P 1'
#
loop_
_entity.id
_entity.type
_entity.pdbx_description
1 polymer ?
#
loop_
_entity_poly.entity_id
_entity_poly.type
_entity_poly.pdbx_seq_one_letter_code
_entity_poly.pdbx_strand_id
1 'polypeptide(L)'
;MLRSGLATFSTKLDIGEQFQKIVVTPKYDGSLVNILYIPKQYPHFELLKEQFPDVYYPKYGLLFIGSKQTLIMEQSLRQRFNTATDMDFEAFLRQYAHYLKDKRITLHFEIMVKQAQKELTVYYPNNFCKFIGCTTFTDTTRQFALPTPTDLRAVQQNQFSTLVDCERYIKEQHQRLLTGDIFCEPEGFVLYVYDENGLKDIIKQKFVEYLAALNPTRHPDEYKRIWSNPLLIHRFQKCRYIKNVC
;
A
#
# COMPACT_ATOMS: atom_id res chain seq x y z
N MET A 1 26.69 -7.18 20.30
CA MET A 1 25.46 -7.99 20.08
C MET A 1 24.30 -7.04 19.84
N LEU A 2 23.91 -6.84 18.58
CA LEU A 2 22.82 -5.94 18.20
C LEU A 2 21.48 -6.56 18.61
N ARG A 3 20.87 -6.06 19.69
CA ARG A 3 19.43 -6.27 19.92
C ARG A 3 18.71 -5.46 18.86
N SER A 4 18.33 -6.10 17.76
CA SER A 4 17.37 -5.54 16.81
C SER A 4 16.07 -5.30 17.57
N GLY A 5 15.85 -4.09 18.05
CA GLY A 5 14.62 -3.65 18.73
C GLY A 5 13.40 -3.56 17.81
N LEU A 6 13.34 -4.39 16.77
CA LEU A 6 12.11 -4.66 16.06
C LEU A 6 11.27 -5.53 16.99
N ALA A 7 10.01 -5.17 17.23
CA ALA A 7 9.05 -6.17 17.69
C ALA A 7 9.11 -7.30 16.66
N THR A 8 9.68 -8.45 17.07
CA THR A 8 9.73 -9.62 16.21
C THR A 8 8.29 -10.01 15.93
N PHE A 9 8.00 -10.28 14.66
CA PHE A 9 6.68 -10.67 14.16
C PHE A 9 6.02 -11.76 15.03
N SER A 10 6.84 -12.63 15.63
CA SER A 10 6.48 -13.64 16.62
C SER A 10 5.74 -13.16 17.86
N THR A 11 5.81 -11.89 18.27
CA THR A 11 5.11 -11.42 19.49
C THR A 11 3.67 -11.00 19.25
N LYS A 12 3.23 -10.89 17.99
CA LYS A 12 1.85 -10.52 17.62
C LYS A 12 1.03 -11.67 17.07
N LEU A 13 1.67 -12.72 16.57
CA LEU A 13 1.02 -13.97 16.19
C LEU A 13 1.17 -14.93 17.35
N ASP A 14 0.06 -15.41 17.91
CA ASP A 14 0.13 -16.49 18.90
C ASP A 14 0.76 -17.71 18.23
N ILE A 15 1.95 -18.09 18.72
CA ILE A 15 2.82 -19.13 18.13
C ILE A 15 2.12 -20.52 18.17
N GLY A 16 0.97 -20.63 18.85
CA GLY A 16 0.12 -21.82 18.89
C GLY A 16 -0.93 -21.93 17.78
N GLU A 17 -1.10 -20.91 16.92
CA GLU A 17 -2.16 -20.92 15.90
C GLU A 17 -1.71 -21.56 14.58
N GLN A 18 -2.51 -22.50 14.07
CA GLN A 18 -2.32 -23.08 12.75
C GLN A 18 -2.67 -22.05 11.67
N PHE A 19 -1.66 -21.52 10.98
CA PHE A 19 -1.84 -20.78 9.73
C PHE A 19 -1.43 -21.66 8.54
N GLN A 20 -2.07 -21.45 7.39
CA GLN A 20 -1.76 -22.18 6.16
C GLN A 20 -0.67 -21.50 5.35
N LYS A 21 -0.72 -20.17 5.24
CA LYS A 21 0.26 -19.38 4.49
C LYS A 21 0.31 -17.94 4.95
N ILE A 22 1.45 -17.32 4.69
CA ILE A 22 1.67 -15.88 4.86
C ILE A 22 2.04 -15.32 3.50
N VAL A 23 1.37 -14.27 3.08
CA VAL A 23 1.75 -13.51 1.89
C VAL A 23 2.33 -12.18 2.34
N VAL A 24 3.56 -11.91 1.93
CA VAL A 24 4.29 -10.67 2.24
C VAL A 24 4.31 -9.80 1.00
N THR A 25 3.82 -8.57 1.14
CA THR A 25 3.90 -7.54 0.11
C THR A 25 4.74 -6.36 0.58
N PRO A 26 5.49 -5.70 -0.33
CA PRO A 26 6.15 -4.45 0.02
C PRO A 26 5.13 -3.40 0.45
N LYS A 27 5.45 -2.68 1.54
CA LYS A 27 4.67 -1.53 1.95
C LYS A 27 5.25 -0.30 1.28
N TYR A 28 4.47 0.29 0.38
CA TYR A 28 4.79 1.57 -0.23
C TYR A 28 4.33 2.72 0.67
N ASP A 29 5.12 3.79 0.62
CA ASP A 29 4.92 5.06 1.32
C ASP A 29 4.39 6.09 0.32
N GLY A 30 3.16 5.91 -0.14
CA GLY A 30 2.54 6.76 -1.14
C GLY A 30 1.21 7.34 -0.65
N SER A 31 0.31 7.57 -1.59
CA SER A 31 -1.08 7.94 -1.29
C SER A 31 -2.03 6.80 -1.67
N LEU A 32 -2.89 6.41 -0.74
CA LEU A 32 -3.97 5.46 -1.02
C LEU A 32 -5.05 6.11 -1.89
N VAL A 33 -5.41 5.44 -2.98
CA VAL A 33 -6.55 5.75 -3.84
C VAL A 33 -7.49 4.56 -3.87
N ASN A 34 -8.76 4.82 -3.55
CA ASN A 34 -9.83 3.84 -3.54
C ASN A 34 -10.78 4.14 -4.69
N ILE A 35 -11.17 3.12 -5.45
CA ILE A 35 -12.25 3.22 -6.44
C ILE A 35 -13.36 2.28 -5.99
N LEU A 36 -14.38 2.83 -5.34
CA LEU A 36 -15.60 2.13 -4.97
C LEU A 36 -16.56 2.12 -6.17
N TYR A 37 -16.91 0.92 -6.60
CA TYR A 37 -17.89 0.65 -7.63
C TYR A 37 -19.22 0.21 -7.02
N ILE A 38 -20.30 0.83 -7.50
CA ILE A 38 -21.67 0.41 -7.23
C ILE A 38 -22.34 0.05 -8.56
N PRO A 39 -22.77 -1.22 -8.72
CA PRO A 39 -23.37 -1.68 -9.97
C PRO A 39 -24.81 -1.19 -10.13
N LYS A 40 -25.29 -1.12 -11.37
CA LYS A 40 -26.62 -0.57 -11.72
C LYS A 40 -27.77 -1.31 -11.05
N GLN A 41 -27.61 -2.61 -10.82
CA GLN A 41 -28.59 -3.46 -10.15
C GLN A 41 -28.63 -3.30 -8.62
N TYR A 42 -27.78 -2.44 -8.03
CA TYR A 42 -27.81 -2.19 -6.59
C TYR A 42 -29.15 -1.54 -6.18
N PRO A 43 -29.84 -2.00 -5.12
CA PRO A 43 -31.18 -1.52 -4.78
C PRO A 43 -31.33 0.00 -4.60
N HIS A 44 -30.26 0.69 -4.18
CA HIS A 44 -30.26 2.15 -3.99
C HIS A 44 -29.51 2.90 -5.09
N PHE A 45 -29.32 2.29 -6.26
CA PHE A 45 -28.53 2.88 -7.34
C PHE A 45 -29.08 4.23 -7.82
N GLU A 46 -30.37 4.32 -8.16
CA GLU A 46 -30.94 5.58 -8.68
C GLU A 46 -30.92 6.69 -7.62
N LEU A 47 -31.20 6.36 -6.34
CA LEU A 47 -31.08 7.32 -5.24
C LEU A 47 -29.65 7.88 -5.13
N LEU A 48 -28.64 7.01 -5.18
CA LEU A 48 -27.24 7.43 -5.10
C LEU A 48 -26.80 8.22 -6.33
N LYS A 49 -27.30 7.87 -7.51
CA LYS A 49 -27.04 8.60 -8.76
C LYS A 49 -27.65 9.99 -8.72
N GLU A 50 -28.83 10.17 -8.15
CA GLU A 50 -29.46 11.48 -7.96
C GLU A 50 -28.66 12.35 -6.97
N GLN A 51 -28.17 11.75 -5.87
CA GLN A 51 -27.37 12.47 -4.87
C GLN A 51 -25.96 12.81 -5.36
N PHE A 52 -25.37 11.96 -6.19
CA PHE A 52 -24.00 12.07 -6.67
C PHE A 52 -23.93 11.94 -8.20
N PRO A 53 -24.48 12.88 -8.97
CA PRO A 53 -24.57 12.74 -10.44
C PRO A 53 -23.18 12.66 -11.10
N ASP A 54 -22.17 13.32 -10.54
CA ASP A 54 -20.82 13.39 -11.10
C ASP A 54 -20.03 12.07 -10.98
N VAL A 55 -20.52 11.12 -10.18
CA VAL A 55 -19.89 9.80 -10.02
C VAL A 55 -20.52 8.75 -10.94
N TYR A 56 -21.49 9.12 -11.77
CA TYR A 56 -22.15 8.22 -12.71
C TYR A 56 -21.36 8.07 -14.02
N TYR A 57 -20.94 6.84 -14.30
CA TYR A 57 -20.27 6.45 -15.52
C TYR A 57 -21.19 5.52 -16.32
N PRO A 58 -21.81 5.97 -17.43
CA PRO A 58 -22.81 5.21 -18.15
C PRO A 58 -22.39 3.79 -18.53
N LYS A 59 -21.10 3.59 -18.82
CA LYS A 59 -20.53 2.28 -19.19
C LYS A 59 -20.41 1.31 -18.02
N TYR A 60 -20.20 1.80 -16.79
CA TYR A 60 -19.84 0.97 -15.65
C TYR A 60 -20.95 0.94 -14.58
N GLY A 61 -21.39 2.11 -14.10
CA GLY A 61 -22.20 2.27 -12.90
C GLY A 61 -21.79 3.54 -12.14
N LEU A 62 -21.87 3.52 -10.81
CA LEU A 62 -21.35 4.62 -9.99
C LEU A 62 -19.91 4.30 -9.56
N LEU A 63 -19.00 5.25 -9.72
CA LEU A 63 -17.59 5.13 -9.33
C LEU A 63 -17.21 6.26 -8.37
N PHE A 64 -17.20 5.93 -7.08
CA PHE A 64 -16.70 6.82 -6.03
C PHE A 64 -15.20 6.64 -5.92
N ILE A 65 -14.45 7.69 -6.23
CA ILE A 65 -13.00 7.66 -6.22
C ILE A 65 -12.56 8.52 -5.04
N GLY A 66 -11.68 8.02 -4.20
CA GLY A 66 -11.39 8.69 -2.94
C GLY A 66 -10.02 8.36 -2.36
N SER A 67 -9.64 9.10 -1.34
CA SER A 67 -8.49 8.78 -0.49
C SER A 67 -8.94 7.99 0.74
N LYS A 68 -8.09 7.90 1.77
CA LYS A 68 -8.47 7.35 3.07
C LYS A 68 -9.54 8.20 3.79
N GLN A 69 -9.58 9.51 3.54
CA GLN A 69 -10.40 10.46 4.31
C GLN A 69 -11.54 11.07 3.49
N THR A 70 -11.50 10.93 2.17
CA THR A 70 -12.45 11.56 1.25
C THR A 70 -13.01 10.51 0.30
N LEU A 71 -14.34 10.45 0.15
CA LEU A 71 -15.04 9.49 -0.71
C LEU A 71 -15.11 9.96 -2.17
N ILE A 72 -15.01 11.27 -2.39
CA ILE A 72 -15.03 11.91 -3.71
C ILE A 72 -13.67 12.57 -3.94
N MET A 73 -13.11 12.31 -5.11
CA MET A 73 -11.74 12.62 -5.42
C MET A 73 -11.62 14.11 -5.72
N GLU A 74 -10.92 14.79 -4.82
CA GLU A 74 -10.56 16.18 -4.99
C GLU A 74 -9.63 16.37 -6.20
N GLN A 75 -9.65 17.56 -6.81
CA GLN A 75 -8.85 17.90 -7.98
C GLN A 75 -7.35 17.61 -7.80
N SER A 76 -6.82 17.86 -6.60
CA SER A 76 -5.43 17.60 -6.23
C SER A 76 -5.09 16.10 -6.27
N LEU A 77 -5.99 15.23 -5.80
CA LEU A 77 -5.82 13.79 -5.85
C LEU A 77 -5.90 13.27 -7.29
N ARG A 78 -6.81 13.81 -8.11
CA ARG A 78 -6.92 13.46 -9.53
C ARG A 78 -5.66 13.81 -10.31
N GLN A 79 -5.08 14.99 -10.09
CA GLN A 79 -3.83 15.39 -10.72
C GLN A 79 -2.67 14.46 -10.32
N ARG A 80 -2.58 14.10 -9.03
CA ARG A 80 -1.58 13.14 -8.55
C ARG A 80 -1.78 11.76 -9.16
N PHE A 81 -3.02 11.29 -9.25
CA PHE A 81 -3.35 10.01 -9.85
C PHE A 81 -2.96 9.95 -11.33
N ASN A 82 -3.35 10.96 -12.12
CA ASN A 82 -2.98 11.04 -13.54
C ASN A 82 -1.46 11.09 -13.70
N THR A 83 -0.76 11.87 -12.87
CA THR A 83 0.71 11.94 -12.85
C THR A 83 1.34 10.59 -12.50
N ALA A 84 0.80 9.88 -11.51
CA ALA A 84 1.33 8.60 -11.03
C ALA A 84 1.12 7.46 -12.04
N THR A 85 0.05 7.53 -12.81
CA THR A 85 -0.33 6.48 -13.78
C THR A 85 0.13 6.78 -15.20
N ASP A 86 0.48 8.03 -15.49
CA ASP A 86 0.83 8.55 -16.82
C ASP A 86 -0.22 8.21 -17.89
N MET A 87 -1.50 8.28 -17.49
CA MET A 87 -2.62 7.99 -18.38
C MET A 87 -3.87 8.75 -17.99
N ASP A 88 -4.75 8.87 -18.97
CA ASP A 88 -6.12 9.30 -18.72
C ASP A 88 -6.87 8.27 -17.87
N PHE A 89 -7.76 8.77 -17.02
CA PHE A 89 -8.48 7.96 -16.07
C PHE A 89 -9.44 6.95 -16.72
N GLU A 90 -10.09 7.29 -17.84
CA GLU A 90 -10.94 6.33 -18.56
C GLU A 90 -10.11 5.18 -19.15
N ALA A 91 -8.90 5.49 -19.62
CA ALA A 91 -7.96 4.47 -20.08
C ALA A 91 -7.52 3.56 -18.91
N PHE A 92 -7.28 4.13 -17.73
CA PHE A 92 -7.00 3.37 -16.52
C PHE A 92 -8.17 2.46 -16.13
N LEU A 93 -9.40 2.98 -16.07
CA LEU A 93 -10.58 2.20 -15.67
C LEU A 93 -10.83 0.99 -16.58
N ARG A 94 -10.59 1.14 -17.90
CA ARG A 94 -10.73 0.03 -18.85
C ARG A 94 -9.87 -1.18 -18.49
N GLN A 95 -8.70 -0.96 -17.87
CA GLN A 95 -7.80 -2.04 -17.46
C GLN A 95 -8.37 -2.89 -16.32
N TYR A 96 -9.28 -2.33 -15.52
CA TYR A 96 -9.91 -3.00 -14.38
C TYR A 96 -11.41 -3.26 -14.60
N ALA A 97 -11.94 -3.04 -15.80
CA ALA A 97 -13.36 -3.19 -16.12
C ALA A 97 -13.91 -4.59 -15.79
N HIS A 98 -13.05 -5.62 -15.80
CA HIS A 98 -13.44 -6.98 -15.44
C HIS A 98 -13.86 -7.14 -13.96
N TYR A 99 -13.41 -6.26 -13.07
CA TYR A 99 -13.88 -6.18 -11.67
C TYR A 99 -15.22 -5.43 -11.52
N LEU A 100 -15.57 -4.56 -12.48
CA LEU A 100 -16.68 -3.62 -12.40
C LEU A 100 -17.97 -4.19 -13.03
N LYS A 101 -18.44 -5.33 -12.51
CA LYS A 101 -19.58 -6.08 -13.08
C LYS A 101 -20.77 -6.19 -12.12
N ASP A 102 -20.69 -7.15 -11.20
CA ASP A 102 -21.92 -7.68 -10.59
C ASP A 102 -22.11 -7.27 -9.14
N LYS A 103 -21.03 -6.89 -8.45
CA LYS A 103 -21.01 -6.66 -7.00
C LYS A 103 -20.37 -5.34 -6.64
N ARG A 104 -20.78 -4.79 -5.50
CA ARG A 104 -20.09 -3.66 -4.87
C ARG A 104 -18.66 -4.08 -4.54
N ILE A 105 -17.70 -3.30 -4.99
CA ILE A 105 -16.28 -3.58 -4.80
C ILE A 105 -15.51 -2.27 -4.69
N THR A 106 -14.53 -2.24 -3.79
CA THR A 106 -13.52 -1.17 -3.75
C THR A 106 -12.21 -1.73 -4.26
N LEU A 107 -11.64 -1.09 -5.27
CA LEU A 107 -10.28 -1.36 -5.74
C LEU A 107 -9.32 -0.42 -5.01
N HIS A 108 -8.24 -0.97 -4.44
CA HIS A 108 -7.28 -0.24 -3.63
C HIS A 108 -5.96 -0.10 -4.38
N PHE A 109 -5.49 1.13 -4.53
CA PHE A 109 -4.25 1.46 -5.21
C PHE A 109 -3.37 2.32 -4.31
N GLU A 110 -2.06 2.07 -4.32
CA GLU A 110 -1.10 3.04 -3.81
C GLU A 110 -0.49 3.78 -5.00
N ILE A 111 -0.55 5.11 -4.99
CA ILE A 111 0.11 5.96 -5.98
C ILE A 111 1.39 6.57 -5.40
N MET A 112 2.46 6.50 -6.20
CA MET A 112 3.77 7.05 -5.89
C MET A 112 4.06 8.11 -6.94
N VAL A 113 4.33 9.33 -6.47
CA VAL A 113 4.66 10.47 -7.33
C VAL A 113 6.09 10.89 -7.01
N LYS A 114 6.91 11.10 -8.04
CA LYS A 114 8.31 11.52 -7.96
C LYS A 114 8.48 12.86 -7.25
N GLN A 115 7.47 13.73 -7.35
CA GLN A 115 7.52 15.04 -6.74
C GLN A 115 7.60 14.88 -5.22
N ALA A 116 8.62 15.52 -4.64
CA ALA A 116 8.87 15.42 -3.22
C ALA A 116 7.70 16.03 -2.43
N GLN A 117 6.91 15.17 -1.77
CA GLN A 117 5.80 15.58 -0.93
C GLN A 117 6.23 15.61 0.53
N LYS A 118 5.91 16.69 1.27
CA LYS A 118 6.29 16.86 2.69
C LYS A 118 5.78 15.71 3.58
N GLU A 119 4.64 15.11 3.22
CA GLU A 119 4.05 13.99 3.94
C GLU A 119 4.88 12.70 3.85
N LEU A 120 5.52 12.44 2.70
CA LEU A 120 6.22 11.19 2.41
C LEU A 120 7.63 11.17 3.02
N THR A 121 8.01 10.01 3.52
CA THR A 121 9.30 9.74 4.16
C THR A 121 10.28 9.13 3.18
N VAL A 122 9.81 8.26 2.28
CA VAL A 122 10.60 7.59 1.25
C VAL A 122 10.71 8.47 0.00
N TYR A 123 11.87 8.41 -0.66
CA TYR A 123 12.06 9.01 -1.97
C TYR A 123 11.81 7.99 -3.09
N TYR A 124 10.88 8.30 -3.99
CA TYR A 124 10.65 7.54 -5.22
C TYR A 124 11.18 8.31 -6.43
N PRO A 125 12.11 7.75 -7.23
CA PRO A 125 12.69 8.45 -8.38
C PRO A 125 11.75 8.52 -9.59
N ASN A 126 10.69 7.69 -9.61
CA ASN A 126 9.75 7.54 -10.70
C ASN A 126 8.30 7.58 -10.19
N ASN A 127 7.39 7.96 -11.08
CA ASN A 127 5.96 7.83 -10.87
C ASN A 127 5.53 6.39 -11.11
N PHE A 128 4.71 5.83 -10.22
CA PHE A 128 4.07 4.53 -10.47
C PHE A 128 2.85 4.33 -9.57
N CYS A 129 2.06 3.32 -9.90
CA CYS A 129 0.87 2.93 -9.16
C CYS A 129 0.91 1.41 -8.93
N LYS A 130 0.49 0.97 -7.75
CA LYS A 130 0.39 -0.44 -7.38
C LYS A 130 -1.03 -0.77 -6.97
N PHE A 131 -1.60 -1.81 -7.58
CA PHE A 131 -2.86 -2.41 -7.18
C PHE A 131 -2.61 -3.27 -5.95
N ILE A 132 -3.14 -2.84 -4.80
CA ILE A 132 -2.90 -3.47 -3.48
C ILE A 132 -3.90 -4.59 -3.23
N GLY A 133 -5.08 -4.51 -3.82
CA GLY A 133 -6.13 -5.53 -3.70
C GLY A 133 -7.51 -4.92 -3.81
N CYS A 134 -8.53 -5.71 -3.51
CA CYS A 134 -9.91 -5.26 -3.55
C CYS A 134 -10.70 -5.70 -2.32
N THR A 135 -11.69 -4.91 -1.95
CA THR A 135 -12.67 -5.27 -0.92
C THR A 135 -14.01 -5.47 -1.56
N THR A 136 -14.62 -6.64 -1.41
CA THR A 136 -15.98 -6.90 -1.85
C THR A 136 -16.95 -6.81 -0.68
N PHE A 137 -18.16 -6.32 -0.95
CA PHE A 137 -19.17 -6.07 0.06
C PHE A 137 -20.41 -6.91 -0.17
N THR A 138 -20.87 -7.59 0.88
CA THR A 138 -22.26 -8.01 1.03
C THR A 138 -22.95 -7.05 2.01
N ASP A 139 -24.21 -7.29 2.34
CA ASP A 139 -24.92 -6.43 3.31
C ASP A 139 -24.40 -6.60 4.74
N THR A 140 -23.76 -7.73 5.05
CA THR A 140 -23.28 -8.07 6.40
C THR A 140 -21.78 -8.30 6.48
N THR A 141 -21.10 -8.48 5.35
CA THR A 141 -19.68 -8.82 5.32
C THR A 141 -18.87 -7.95 4.36
N ARG A 142 -17.63 -7.70 4.75
CA ARG A 142 -16.58 -7.13 3.89
C ARG A 142 -15.45 -8.16 3.79
N GLN A 143 -14.96 -8.39 2.60
CA GLN A 143 -13.87 -9.36 2.36
C GLN A 143 -12.79 -8.70 1.51
N PHE A 144 -11.57 -8.67 2.04
CA PHE A 144 -10.41 -8.19 1.30
C PHE A 144 -9.74 -9.36 0.56
N ALA A 145 -9.34 -9.13 -0.69
CA ALA A 145 -8.55 -10.05 -1.48
C ALA A 145 -7.33 -9.33 -2.05
N LEU A 146 -6.18 -10.01 -2.01
CA LEU A 146 -5.00 -9.62 -2.76
C LEU A 146 -5.27 -9.74 -4.28
N PRO A 147 -4.58 -8.94 -5.12
CA PRO A 147 -4.72 -9.05 -6.56
C PRO A 147 -4.14 -10.39 -7.05
N THR A 148 -4.63 -10.88 -8.18
CA THR A 148 -3.96 -11.96 -8.88
C THR A 148 -2.61 -11.47 -9.40
N PRO A 149 -1.55 -12.32 -9.45
CA PRO A 149 -0.25 -11.90 -9.96
C PRO A 149 -0.27 -11.44 -11.43
N THR A 150 -1.28 -11.86 -12.19
CA THR A 150 -1.53 -11.47 -13.58
C THR A 150 -2.24 -10.12 -13.72
N ASP A 151 -2.78 -9.57 -12.63
CA ASP A 151 -3.41 -8.26 -12.69
C ASP A 151 -2.39 -7.17 -13.00
N LEU A 152 -2.82 -6.23 -13.82
CA LEU A 152 -2.01 -5.06 -14.12
C LEU A 152 -1.67 -4.33 -12.82
N ARG A 153 -0.37 -4.00 -12.67
CA ARG A 153 0.17 -3.30 -11.49
C ARG A 153 -0.04 -4.05 -10.17
N ALA A 154 -0.33 -5.35 -10.19
CA ALA A 154 -0.41 -6.15 -8.97
C ALA A 154 0.80 -5.88 -8.08
N VAL A 155 0.55 -5.68 -6.78
CA VAL A 155 1.61 -5.62 -5.81
C VAL A 155 2.39 -6.93 -5.81
N GLN A 156 3.72 -6.85 -5.67
CA GLN A 156 4.56 -8.05 -5.52
C GLN A 156 4.10 -8.83 -4.28
N GLN A 157 3.97 -10.14 -4.44
CA GLN A 157 3.54 -11.06 -3.40
C GLN A 157 4.58 -12.17 -3.26
N ASN A 158 5.11 -12.33 -2.05
CA ASN A 158 6.00 -13.44 -1.70
C ASN A 158 5.27 -14.33 -0.69
N GLN A 159 5.07 -15.60 -1.02
CA GLN A 159 4.31 -16.53 -0.19
C GLN A 159 5.25 -17.42 0.62
N PHE A 160 4.92 -17.62 1.89
CA PHE A 160 5.65 -18.46 2.82
C PHE A 160 4.70 -19.41 3.55
N SER A 161 5.14 -20.66 3.74
CA SER A 161 4.41 -21.66 4.52
C SER A 161 4.85 -21.70 5.99
N THR A 162 5.95 -21.03 6.34
CA THR A 162 6.47 -20.99 7.72
C THR A 162 6.80 -19.56 8.16
N LEU A 163 6.71 -19.29 9.46
CA LEU A 163 7.15 -18.02 10.05
C LEU A 163 8.65 -17.82 9.88
N VAL A 164 9.43 -18.89 10.00
CA VAL A 164 10.90 -18.85 9.95
C VAL A 164 11.38 -18.37 8.58
N ASP A 165 10.79 -18.87 7.49
CA ASP A 165 11.19 -18.44 6.14
C ASP A 165 10.74 -17.01 5.85
N CYS A 166 9.56 -16.61 6.33
CA CYS A 166 9.09 -15.24 6.27
C CYS A 166 10.04 -14.28 7.01
N GLU A 167 10.47 -14.63 8.23
CA GLU A 167 11.42 -13.83 9.00
C GLU A 167 12.81 -13.76 8.35
N ARG A 168 13.27 -14.87 7.75
CA ARG A 168 14.53 -14.88 6.99
C ARG A 168 14.46 -13.91 5.80
N TYR A 169 13.37 -13.96 5.03
CA TYR A 169 13.14 -13.03 3.93
C TYR A 169 13.14 -11.57 4.41
N ILE A 170 12.43 -11.25 5.50
CA ILE A 170 12.40 -9.88 6.04
C ILE A 170 13.80 -9.40 6.46
N LYS A 171 14.61 -10.27 7.08
CA LYS A 171 16.00 -9.96 7.46
C LYS A 171 16.89 -9.72 6.24
N GLU A 172 16.74 -10.53 5.19
CA GLU A 172 17.45 -10.34 3.93
C GLU A 172 17.09 -9.01 3.26
N GLN A 173 15.80 -8.66 3.22
CA GLN A 173 15.37 -7.36 2.70
C GLN A 173 15.90 -6.20 3.55
N HIS A 174 15.94 -6.34 4.88
CA HIS A 174 16.55 -5.33 5.74
C HIS A 174 18.03 -5.10 5.39
N GLN A 175 18.78 -6.17 5.17
CA GLN A 175 20.19 -6.05 4.77
C GLN A 175 20.35 -5.40 3.38
N ARG A 176 19.45 -5.70 2.44
CA ARG A 176 19.39 -5.03 1.13
C ARG A 176 19.11 -3.53 1.28
N LEU A 177 18.18 -3.14 2.15
CA LEU A 177 17.94 -1.73 2.45
C LEU A 177 19.19 -1.04 2.99
N LEU A 178 19.87 -1.64 3.97
CA LEU A 178 21.07 -1.08 4.60
C LEU A 178 22.24 -0.91 3.62
N THR A 179 22.29 -1.73 2.56
CA THR A 179 23.26 -1.65 1.47
C THR A 179 22.80 -0.74 0.32
N GLY A 180 21.64 -0.08 0.46
CA GLY A 180 21.14 0.92 -0.49
C GLY A 180 20.39 0.36 -1.71
N ASP A 181 20.05 -0.93 -1.72
CA ASP A 181 19.42 -1.60 -2.86
C ASP A 181 18.08 -0.93 -3.23
N ILE A 182 18.06 -0.26 -4.39
CA ILE A 182 16.93 0.55 -4.88
C ILE A 182 15.62 -0.23 -5.03
N PHE A 183 15.67 -1.56 -5.13
CA PHE A 183 14.50 -2.42 -5.28
C PHE A 183 13.92 -2.88 -3.94
N CYS A 184 14.62 -2.68 -2.82
CA CYS A 184 14.07 -2.94 -1.49
C CYS A 184 13.19 -1.76 -1.06
N GLU A 185 11.94 -2.01 -0.69
CA GLU A 185 11.07 -0.93 -0.23
C GLU A 185 11.44 -0.45 1.18
N PRO A 186 11.72 0.85 1.39
CA PRO A 186 12.27 1.30 2.67
C PRO A 186 11.27 1.37 3.83
N GLU A 187 9.96 1.44 3.55
CA GLU A 187 8.99 1.50 4.65
C GLU A 187 8.83 0.17 5.37
N GLY A 188 8.84 -0.96 4.64
CA GLY A 188 8.71 -2.30 5.18
C GLY A 188 7.69 -3.14 4.40
N PHE A 189 6.83 -3.87 5.12
CA PHE A 189 5.94 -4.88 4.56
C PHE A 189 4.53 -4.83 5.13
N VAL A 190 3.59 -5.36 4.34
CA VAL A 190 2.27 -5.80 4.80
C VAL A 190 2.22 -7.32 4.68
N LEU A 191 1.82 -7.98 5.77
CA LEU A 191 1.75 -9.42 5.89
C LEU A 191 0.29 -9.83 5.99
N TYR A 192 -0.13 -10.71 5.10
CA TYR A 192 -1.47 -11.25 5.02
C TYR A 192 -1.41 -12.70 5.49
N VAL A 193 -2.00 -12.97 6.66
CA VAL A 193 -1.96 -14.28 7.30
C VAL A 193 -3.24 -15.02 6.96
N TYR A 194 -3.12 -16.22 6.40
CA TYR A 194 -4.24 -17.06 6.01
C TYR A 194 -4.28 -18.32 6.86
N ASP A 195 -5.49 -18.69 7.29
CA ASP A 195 -5.80 -19.99 7.89
C ASP A 195 -6.73 -20.79 6.95
N GLU A 196 -7.31 -21.88 7.46
CA GLU A 196 -8.25 -22.72 6.71
C GLU A 196 -9.56 -22.01 6.30
N ASN A 197 -9.93 -20.93 6.99
CA ASN A 197 -11.15 -20.16 6.75
C ASN A 197 -10.89 -18.94 5.84
N GLY A 198 -9.63 -18.67 5.47
CA GLY A 198 -9.24 -17.61 4.56
C GLY A 198 -8.32 -16.57 5.21
N LEU A 199 -8.47 -15.30 4.81
CA LEU A 199 -7.64 -14.21 5.34
C LEU A 199 -8.01 -13.94 6.80
N LYS A 200 -7.09 -14.25 7.71
CA LYS A 200 -7.26 -14.09 9.15
C LYS A 200 -6.83 -12.73 9.65
N ASP A 201 -5.64 -12.27 9.25
CA ASP A 201 -5.07 -11.01 9.74
C ASP A 201 -4.22 -10.27 8.69
N ILE A 202 -4.09 -8.96 8.87
CA ILE A 202 -3.27 -8.06 8.06
C ILE A 202 -2.34 -7.26 8.99
N ILE A 203 -1.07 -7.65 9.01
CA ILE A 203 -0.05 -7.08 9.90
C ILE A 203 0.85 -6.13 9.11
N LYS A 204 1.12 -4.95 9.66
CA LYS A 204 2.08 -3.99 9.07
C LYS A 204 3.38 -4.04 9.86
N GLN A 205 4.47 -4.37 9.17
CA GLN A 205 5.82 -4.38 9.74
C GLN A 205 6.63 -3.28 9.08
N LYS A 206 7.13 -2.32 9.86
CA LYS A 206 7.96 -1.23 9.33
C LYS A 206 9.41 -1.40 9.74
N PHE A 207 10.33 -1.02 8.86
CA PHE A 207 11.74 -0.94 9.23
C PHE A 207 11.98 0.19 10.23
N VAL A 208 12.92 0.00 11.16
CA VAL A 208 13.24 1.01 12.17
C VAL A 208 13.82 2.27 11.52
N GLU A 209 14.53 2.11 10.40
CA GLU A 209 15.09 3.19 9.60
C GLU A 209 13.99 4.11 9.07
N TYR A 210 12.88 3.54 8.59
CA TYR A 210 11.72 4.34 8.18
C TYR A 210 11.10 5.09 9.35
N LEU A 211 10.92 4.43 10.50
CA LEU A 211 10.36 5.07 11.70
C LEU A 211 11.24 6.23 12.18
N ALA A 212 12.55 6.05 12.14
CA ALA A 212 13.52 7.08 12.49
C ALA A 212 13.56 8.23 11.48
N ALA A 213 13.48 7.95 10.18
CA ALA A 213 13.36 8.99 9.16
C ALA A 213 12.04 9.79 9.26
N LEU A 214 10.95 9.12 9.66
CA LEU A 214 9.63 9.73 9.85
C LEU A 214 9.60 10.60 11.11
N ASN A 215 10.21 10.13 12.20
CA ASN A 215 10.22 10.82 13.49
C ASN A 215 11.60 10.72 14.18
N PRO A 216 12.55 11.58 13.78
CA PRO A 216 13.93 11.54 14.28
C PRO A 216 14.05 11.69 15.80
N THR A 217 13.16 12.47 16.42
CA THR A 217 13.23 12.74 17.87
C THR A 217 12.87 11.53 18.72
N ARG A 218 12.07 10.60 18.20
CA ARG A 218 11.74 9.33 18.88
C ARG A 218 12.79 8.24 18.68
N HIS A 219 13.63 8.36 17.66
CA HIS A 219 14.65 7.37 17.29
C HIS A 219 15.98 8.05 16.92
N PRO A 220 16.58 8.82 17.84
CA PRO A 220 17.73 9.68 17.52
C PRO A 220 18.98 8.88 17.12
N ASP A 221 19.21 7.73 17.75
CA ASP A 221 20.38 6.89 17.46
C ASP A 221 20.26 6.23 16.08
N GLU A 222 19.08 5.69 15.75
CA GLU A 222 18.81 5.13 14.43
C GLU A 222 18.86 6.21 13.34
N TYR A 223 18.32 7.40 13.61
CA TYR A 223 18.40 8.52 12.68
C TYR A 223 19.85 8.93 12.39
N LYS A 224 20.71 8.99 13.42
CA LYS A 224 22.14 9.28 13.25
C LYS A 224 22.84 8.22 12.38
N ARG A 225 22.45 6.95 12.49
CA ARG A 225 22.97 5.87 11.62
C ARG A 225 22.53 6.05 10.17
N ILE A 226 21.28 6.44 9.92
CA ILE A 226 20.81 6.79 8.56
C ILE A 226 21.64 7.93 8.00
N TRP A 227 21.83 8.99 8.79
CA TRP A 227 22.59 10.18 8.37
C TRP A 227 24.04 9.86 8.00
N SER A 228 24.65 8.94 8.76
CA SER A 228 26.04 8.51 8.56
C SER A 228 26.21 7.46 7.45
N ASN A 229 25.11 6.93 6.89
CA ASN A 229 25.13 5.97 5.79
C ASN A 229 24.75 6.67 4.48
N PRO A 230 25.73 6.96 3.59
CA PRO A 230 25.48 7.69 2.35
C PRO A 230 24.55 6.95 1.38
N LEU A 231 24.48 5.62 1.44
CA LEU A 231 23.59 4.83 0.59
C LEU A 231 22.15 4.92 1.08
N LEU A 232 21.96 4.88 2.40
CA LEU A 232 20.64 4.86 3.03
C LEU A 232 19.97 6.23 3.05
N ILE A 233 20.72 7.32 3.26
CA ILE A 233 20.17 8.68 3.31
C ILE A 233 19.45 9.07 2.00
N HIS A 234 19.91 8.55 0.85
CA HIS A 234 19.28 8.82 -0.44
C HIS A 234 17.93 8.13 -0.63
N ARG A 235 17.61 7.12 0.20
CA ARG A 235 16.33 6.41 0.18
C ARG A 235 15.23 7.14 0.95
N PHE A 236 15.58 8.04 1.88
CA PHE A 236 14.63 8.76 2.72
C PHE A 236 14.59 10.25 2.39
N GLN A 237 13.50 10.70 1.77
CA GLN A 237 13.27 12.07 1.35
C GLN A 237 13.32 13.08 2.50
N LYS A 238 12.71 12.76 3.65
CA LYS A 238 12.73 13.65 4.84
C LYS A 238 14.15 13.88 5.36
N CYS A 239 15.03 12.88 5.25
CA CYS A 239 16.43 13.03 5.60
C CYS A 239 17.18 13.92 4.59
N ARG A 240 16.84 13.84 3.29
CA ARG A 240 17.46 14.69 2.26
C ARG A 240 17.15 16.18 2.46
N TYR A 241 15.96 16.53 2.94
CA TYR A 241 15.58 17.93 3.18
C TYR A 241 16.41 18.60 4.28
N ILE A 242 16.86 17.84 5.29
CA ILE A 242 17.66 18.39 6.40
C ILE A 242 19.11 18.67 5.97
N LYS A 243 19.65 17.96 4.95
CA LYS A 243 21.03 18.14 4.45
C LYS A 243 21.25 19.39 3.59
N ASN A 244 20.17 20.02 3.14
CA ASN A 244 20.23 21.26 2.35
C ASN A 244 19.96 22.52 3.21
N VAL A 245 19.81 22.37 4.53
CA VAL A 245 19.53 23.47 5.48
C VAL A 245 20.63 23.61 6.54
N CYS A 246 21.59 22.67 6.59
CA CYS A 246 22.75 22.71 7.49
C CYS A 246 24.05 22.74 6.68
#